data_AF-A0A3M3WJT7-F1
#
_entry.id   AF-A0A3M3WJT7-F1
#
_cell.length_a   1.000
_cell.length_b   1.000
_cell.length_c   1.000
_cell.angle_alpha   90.00
_cell.angle_beta   90.00
_cell.angle_gamma   90.00
#
_symmetry.space_group_name_H-M   'P 1'
#
loop_
_entity.id
_entity.type
_entity.pdbx_description
1 polymer ?
#
loop_
_entity_poly.entity_id
_entity_poly.type
_entity_poly.pdbx_seq_one_letter_code
_entity_poly.pdbx_strand_id
1 'polypeptide(L)'
;MRLFSMLPTAIQLHKASKTLTLKYAPDEEYHLPAEFLRVHSPSAEVQGHGRPILQFGKLGVGLTKVEPAGQYALKLTFDDGHDSGLFTWEYLYELATRQASLWEDYLQELEKAGKSRDPSEHVIKLML
;
A
#
# COMPACT_ATOMS: atom_id res chain seq x y z
N MET A 1 4.38 -19.86 -25.11
CA MET A 1 3.32 -19.31 -24.23
C MET A 1 4.01 -18.50 -23.14
N ARG A 2 4.15 -17.17 -23.31
CA ARG A 2 4.69 -16.33 -22.23
C ARG A 2 3.59 -16.24 -21.17
N LEU A 3 3.80 -16.89 -20.02
CA LEU A 3 3.08 -16.53 -18.81
C LEU A 3 3.37 -15.04 -18.60
N PHE A 4 2.33 -14.20 -18.59
CA PHE A 4 2.47 -12.79 -18.24
C PHE A 4 3.06 -12.73 -16.83
N SER A 5 4.37 -12.57 -16.72
CA SER A 5 5.02 -12.40 -15.44
C SER A 5 4.55 -11.05 -14.91
N MET A 6 3.74 -11.03 -13.86
CA MET A 6 3.40 -9.81 -13.10
C MET A 6 4.62 -9.24 -12.34
N LEU A 7 5.82 -9.62 -12.76
CA LEU A 7 7.10 -9.12 -12.29
C LEU A 7 7.42 -7.83 -13.07
N PRO A 8 7.60 -6.69 -12.39
CA PRO A 8 8.01 -5.45 -13.05
C PRO A 8 9.44 -5.58 -13.62
N THR A 9 9.65 -4.95 -14.77
CA THR A 9 10.96 -4.77 -15.41
C THR A 9 11.86 -3.80 -14.66
N ALA A 10 11.28 -2.85 -13.91
CA ALA A 10 12.01 -1.94 -13.03
C ALA A 10 11.19 -1.57 -11.80
N ILE A 11 11.88 -1.41 -10.67
CA ILE A 11 11.31 -0.97 -9.39
C ILE A 11 12.18 0.19 -8.89
N GLN A 12 11.57 1.32 -8.55
CA GLN A 12 12.30 2.49 -8.08
C GLN A 12 11.65 3.04 -6.81
N LEU A 13 12.45 3.24 -5.76
CA LEU A 13 12.00 3.88 -4.54
C LEU A 13 12.38 5.36 -4.53
N HIS A 14 11.38 6.23 -4.56
CA HIS A 14 11.53 7.68 -4.42
C HIS A 14 11.32 8.06 -2.95
N LYS A 15 12.41 8.05 -2.16
CA LYS A 15 12.35 8.29 -0.70
C LYS A 15 11.76 9.65 -0.33
N ALA A 16 12.11 10.71 -1.08
CA ALA A 16 11.64 12.06 -0.80
C ALA A 16 10.12 12.21 -1.00
N SER A 17 9.57 11.63 -2.07
CA SER A 17 8.13 11.64 -2.37
C SER A 17 7.36 10.49 -1.72
N LYS A 18 8.05 9.57 -1.03
CA LYS A 18 7.50 8.36 -0.41
C LYS A 18 6.70 7.53 -1.41
N THR A 19 7.26 7.31 -2.59
CA THR A 19 6.59 6.62 -3.71
C THR A 19 7.41 5.45 -4.21
N LEU A 20 6.76 4.31 -4.46
CA LEU A 20 7.32 3.17 -5.17
C LEU A 20 6.82 3.19 -6.62
N THR A 21 7.73 3.24 -7.58
CA THR A 21 7.41 3.18 -9.01
C THR A 21 7.63 1.76 -9.51
N LEU A 22 6.64 1.21 -10.20
CA LEU A 22 6.68 -0.12 -10.82
C LEU A 22 6.51 0.03 -12.34
N LYS A 23 7.44 -0.52 -13.11
CA LYS A 23 7.40 -0.46 -14.58
C LYS A 23 7.30 -1.87 -15.17
N TYR A 24 6.28 -2.12 -15.97
CA TYR A 24 6.01 -3.41 -16.59
C TYR A 24 6.32 -3.42 -18.09
N ALA A 25 6.12 -2.28 -18.75
CA ALA A 25 6.40 -2.04 -20.16
C ALA A 25 6.75 -0.55 -20.38
N PRO A 26 7.22 -0.12 -21.57
CA PRO A 26 7.57 1.28 -21.83
C PRO A 26 6.48 2.29 -21.43
N ASP A 27 5.23 1.97 -21.75
CA ASP A 27 4.04 2.80 -21.50
C ASP A 27 3.22 2.31 -20.28
N GLU A 28 3.78 1.39 -19.50
CA GLU A 28 3.11 0.80 -18.35
C GLU A 28 3.95 1.03 -17.10
N GLU A 29 3.72 2.19 -16.49
CA GLU A 29 4.41 2.68 -15.31
C GLU A 29 3.39 3.15 -14.28
N TYR A 30 3.53 2.69 -13.04
CA TYR A 30 2.60 2.98 -11.96
C TYR A 30 3.35 3.53 -10.75
N HIS A 31 2.74 4.49 -10.06
CA HIS A 31 3.32 5.17 -8.90
C HIS A 31 2.45 4.91 -7.68
N LEU A 32 2.96 4.09 -6.77
CA LEU A 32 2.27 3.67 -5.55
C LEU A 32 2.83 4.44 -4.34
N PRO A 33 2.05 5.33 -3.70
CA PRO A 33 2.44 5.96 -2.45
C PRO A 33 2.68 4.93 -1.35
N ALA A 34 3.67 5.18 -0.50
CA ALA A 34 3.96 4.31 0.65
C ALA A 34 2.78 4.25 1.63
N GLU A 35 2.04 5.34 1.82
CA GLU A 35 0.78 5.34 2.59
C GLU A 35 -0.23 4.32 2.02
N PHE A 36 -0.45 4.34 0.70
CA PHE A 36 -1.35 3.42 0.02
C PHE A 36 -0.91 1.97 0.20
N LEU A 37 0.37 1.68 -0.03
CA LEU A 37 0.94 0.35 0.20
C LEU A 37 0.78 -0.09 1.67
N ARG A 38 0.95 0.84 2.62
CA ARG A 38 0.88 0.54 4.05
C ARG A 38 -0.53 0.15 4.49
N VAL A 39 -1.55 0.86 4.02
CA VAL A 39 -2.95 0.58 4.41
C VAL A 39 -3.49 -0.68 3.74
N HIS A 40 -2.93 -1.05 2.58
CA HIS A 40 -3.23 -2.29 1.86
C HIS A 40 -2.17 -3.39 2.09
N SER A 41 -1.41 -3.36 3.19
CA SER A 41 -0.43 -4.41 3.46
C SER A 41 -1.11 -5.78 3.69
N PRO A 42 -0.64 -6.87 3.07
CA PRO A 42 -1.26 -8.20 3.20
C PRO A 42 -0.83 -8.96 4.47
N SER A 43 -0.03 -8.35 5.36
CA SER A 43 0.45 -9.00 6.58
C SER A 43 -0.67 -9.52 7.50
N ALA A 44 -0.40 -10.58 8.26
CA ALA A 44 -1.34 -11.17 9.21
C ALA A 44 -1.88 -10.15 10.25
N GLU A 45 -1.05 -9.18 10.62
CA GLU A 45 -1.42 -8.05 11.49
C GLU A 45 -2.50 -7.15 10.89
N VAL A 46 -2.56 -7.08 9.55
CA VAL A 46 -3.55 -6.30 8.80
C VAL A 46 -4.72 -7.18 8.35
N GLN A 47 -4.52 -8.49 8.13
CA GLN A 47 -5.59 -9.43 7.72
C GLN A 47 -6.46 -9.94 8.89
N GLY A 48 -5.96 -9.90 10.13
CA GLY A 48 -6.69 -10.35 11.32
C GLY A 48 -7.11 -11.84 11.27
N HIS A 49 -8.03 -12.26 12.16
CA HIS A 49 -8.66 -13.60 12.12
C HIS A 49 -9.74 -13.68 11.02
N GLY A 50 -9.38 -13.38 9.77
CA GLY A 50 -10.26 -13.46 8.60
C GLY A 50 -11.07 -12.19 8.29
N ARG A 51 -10.73 -11.05 8.90
CA ARG A 51 -11.28 -9.72 8.56
C ARG A 51 -10.15 -8.69 8.55
N PRO A 52 -9.90 -8.00 7.43
CA PRO A 52 -8.93 -6.93 7.38
C PRO A 52 -9.20 -5.88 8.45
N ILE A 53 -8.17 -5.51 9.19
CA ILE A 53 -8.21 -4.45 10.20
C ILE A 53 -7.95 -3.13 9.49
N LEU A 54 -8.94 -2.23 9.51
CA LEU A 54 -8.82 -0.90 8.93
C LEU A 54 -7.63 -0.16 9.54
N GLN A 55 -6.66 0.19 8.70
CA GLN A 55 -5.49 0.97 9.08
C GLN A 55 -5.83 2.47 9.00
N PHE A 56 -5.51 3.26 10.02
CA PHE A 56 -5.74 4.71 10.04
C PHE A 56 -4.54 5.43 10.66
N GLY A 57 -4.48 6.76 10.53
CA GLY A 57 -3.33 7.54 11.02
C GLY A 57 -2.04 7.24 10.26
N LYS A 58 -2.13 6.83 8.98
CA LYS A 58 -0.99 6.42 8.14
C LYS A 58 -0.54 7.48 7.14
N LEU A 59 -1.13 8.67 7.20
CA LEU A 59 -0.68 9.80 6.40
C LEU A 59 0.80 10.07 6.66
N GLY A 60 1.57 10.18 5.57
CA GLY A 60 2.99 10.47 5.66
C GLY A 60 3.87 9.26 5.99
N VAL A 61 3.35 8.04 6.08
CA VAL A 61 4.19 6.84 6.14
C VAL A 61 5.05 6.72 4.88
N GLY A 62 6.33 6.39 5.07
CA GLY A 62 7.33 6.17 4.03
C GLY A 62 7.86 4.74 4.03
N LEU A 63 8.64 4.41 2.99
CA LEU A 63 9.38 3.15 2.88
C LEU A 63 10.84 3.37 3.29
N THR A 64 11.32 2.58 4.24
CA THR A 64 12.73 2.56 4.65
C THR A 64 13.53 1.55 3.82
N LYS A 65 12.91 0.44 3.42
CA LYS A 65 13.54 -0.66 2.69
C LYS A 65 12.58 -1.34 1.72
N VAL A 66 13.12 -1.78 0.58
CA VAL A 66 12.43 -2.55 -0.45
C VAL A 66 13.37 -3.66 -0.89
N GLU A 67 12.97 -4.92 -0.73
CA GLU A 67 13.82 -6.07 -1.02
C GLU A 67 13.05 -7.17 -1.74
N PRO A 68 13.68 -7.88 -2.69
CA PRO A 68 13.08 -9.09 -3.24
C PRO A 68 12.96 -10.18 -2.15
N ALA A 69 11.82 -10.83 -2.11
CA ALA A 69 11.57 -12.01 -1.28
C ALA A 69 11.42 -13.23 -2.19
N GLY A 70 12.55 -13.89 -2.46
CA GLY A 70 12.62 -14.96 -3.45
C GLY A 70 12.30 -14.47 -4.85
N GLN A 71 11.50 -15.24 -5.60
CA GLN A 71 11.12 -14.94 -6.99
C GLN A 71 9.67 -14.46 -7.14
N TYR A 72 8.91 -14.30 -6.05
CA TYR A 72 7.46 -14.14 -6.12
C TYR A 72 6.91 -12.86 -5.44
N ALA A 73 7.74 -12.12 -4.69
CA ALA A 73 7.27 -10.97 -3.91
C ALA A 73 8.35 -9.92 -3.65
N LEU A 74 7.90 -8.74 -3.21
CA LEU A 74 8.70 -7.75 -2.49
C LEU A 74 8.38 -7.77 -1.01
N LYS A 75 9.43 -7.73 -0.19
CA LYS A 75 9.34 -7.32 1.21
C LYS A 75 9.48 -5.80 1.28
N LEU A 76 8.48 -5.14 1.85
CA LEU A 76 8.45 -3.70 2.10
C LEU A 76 8.58 -3.43 3.61
N THR A 77 9.51 -2.55 3.98
CA THR A 77 9.68 -2.07 5.35
C THR A 77 9.31 -0.59 5.41
N PHE A 78 8.42 -0.24 6.33
CA PHE A 78 7.86 1.10 6.49
C PHE A 78 8.51 1.81 7.69
N ASP A 79 8.45 3.13 7.69
CA ASP A 79 9.01 3.96 8.77
C ASP A 79 8.12 4.03 10.03
N ASP A 80 6.88 3.55 9.96
CA ASP A 80 5.96 3.43 11.10
C ASP A 80 6.19 2.17 11.96
N GLY A 81 7.30 1.46 11.71
CA GLY A 81 7.68 0.24 12.41
C GLY A 81 7.14 -1.05 11.79
N HIS A 82 6.35 -0.97 10.71
CA HIS A 82 5.87 -2.17 10.02
C HIS A 82 6.94 -2.77 9.11
N ASP A 83 7.37 -4.01 9.39
CA ASP A 83 8.47 -4.68 8.69
C ASP A 83 8.13 -6.04 8.09
N SER A 84 6.85 -6.43 8.15
CA SER A 84 6.36 -7.76 7.74
C SER A 84 5.66 -7.76 6.37
N GLY A 85 5.55 -6.61 5.70
CA GLY A 85 4.78 -6.45 4.46
C GLY A 85 5.36 -7.24 3.28
N LEU A 86 4.76 -8.39 2.96
CA LEU A 86 5.16 -9.24 1.84
C LEU A 86 4.16 -9.13 0.69
N PHE A 87 4.52 -8.38 -0.35
CA PHE A 87 3.66 -8.07 -1.49
C PHE A 87 4.01 -8.96 -2.67
N THR A 88 3.14 -9.90 -3.04
CA THR A 88 3.37 -10.72 -4.23
C THR A 88 3.34 -9.87 -5.50
N TRP A 89 3.98 -10.36 -6.56
CA TRP A 89 3.96 -9.71 -7.86
C TRP A 89 2.55 -9.47 -8.39
N GLU A 90 1.67 -10.47 -8.22
CA GLU A 90 0.27 -10.36 -8.60
C GLU A 90 -0.45 -9.28 -7.81
N TYR A 91 -0.21 -9.21 -6.51
CA TYR A 91 -0.86 -8.23 -5.66
C TYR A 91 -0.36 -6.81 -5.91
N LEU A 92 0.94 -6.62 -6.16
CA LEU A 92 1.48 -5.31 -6.58
C LEU A 92 0.87 -4.83 -7.89
N TYR A 93 0.66 -5.73 -8.84
CA TYR A 93 0.02 -5.41 -10.11
C TYR A 93 -1.46 -5.06 -9.93
N GLU A 94 -2.18 -5.78 -9.07
CA GLU A 94 -3.55 -5.43 -8.70
C GLU A 94 -3.60 -4.03 -8.05
N LEU A 95 -2.75 -3.77 -7.07
CA LEU A 95 -2.65 -2.48 -6.39
C LEU A 95 -2.34 -1.34 -7.38
N ALA A 96 -1.47 -1.59 -8.36
CA ALA A 96 -1.11 -0.64 -9.41
C ALA A 96 -2.27 -0.32 -10.36
N THR A 97 -2.99 -1.34 -10.82
CA THR A 97 -4.07 -1.18 -11.81
C THR A 97 -5.40 -0.74 -11.20
N ARG A 98 -5.62 -1.00 -9.91
CA ARG A 98 -6.86 -0.67 -9.18
C ARG A 98 -6.70 0.44 -8.15
N GLN A 99 -5.57 1.13 -8.15
CA GLN A 99 -5.19 2.11 -7.14
C GLN A 99 -6.31 3.10 -6.82
N ALA A 100 -6.92 3.72 -7.84
CA ALA A 100 -7.97 4.72 -7.65
C ALA A 100 -9.19 4.15 -6.93
N SER A 101 -9.70 2.99 -7.37
CA SER A 101 -10.86 2.34 -6.74
C SER A 101 -10.58 1.88 -5.31
N LEU A 102 -9.44 1.24 -5.08
CA LEU A 102 -9.08 0.75 -3.74
C LEU A 102 -8.87 1.91 -2.76
N TRP A 103 -8.36 3.03 -3.26
CA TRP A 103 -8.21 4.24 -2.47
C TRP A 103 -9.54 4.88 -2.11
N GLU A 104 -10.47 4.97 -3.05
CA GLU A 104 -11.82 5.47 -2.78
C GLU A 104 -12.53 4.60 -1.73
N ASP A 105 -12.47 3.27 -1.88
CA ASP A 105 -13.02 2.31 -0.91
C ASP A 105 -12.43 2.55 0.49
N TYR A 106 -11.10 2.68 0.59
CA TYR A 106 -10.41 2.97 1.84
C TYR A 106 -10.87 4.28 2.50
N LEU A 107 -11.03 5.36 1.72
CA LEU A 107 -11.52 6.64 2.23
C LEU A 107 -12.95 6.54 2.78
N GLN A 108 -13.82 5.79 2.10
CA GLN A 108 -15.19 5.54 2.57
C GLN A 108 -15.20 4.72 3.86
N GLU A 109 -14.30 3.74 4.01
CA GLU A 109 -14.16 2.96 5.25
C GLU A 109 -13.72 3.84 6.43
N LEU A 110 -12.77 4.76 6.20
CA LEU A 110 -12.35 5.74 7.21
C LEU A 110 -13.51 6.64 7.65
N GLU A 111 -14.28 7.16 6.70
CA GLU A 111 -15.44 8.02 6.99
C GLU A 111 -16.49 7.28 7.82
N LYS A 112 -16.86 6.07 7.40
CA LYS A 112 -17.82 5.20 8.12
C LYS A 112 -17.34 4.90 9.54
N ALA A 113 -16.04 4.70 9.72
CA ALA A 113 -15.43 4.43 11.02
C ALA A 113 -15.17 5.70 11.86
N GLY A 114 -15.37 6.90 11.30
CA GLY A 114 -15.02 8.16 11.95
C GLY A 114 -13.52 8.29 12.26
N LYS A 115 -12.68 7.73 11.39
CA LYS A 115 -11.22 7.75 11.48
C LYS A 115 -10.63 8.71 10.43
N SER A 116 -9.38 9.12 10.63
CA SER A 116 -8.63 9.93 9.66
C SER A 116 -7.36 9.23 9.21
N ARG A 117 -6.90 9.63 8.02
CA ARG A 117 -5.55 9.34 7.53
C ARG A 117 -4.50 10.03 8.38
N ASP A 118 -4.75 11.26 8.82
CA ASP A 118 -3.81 12.05 9.61
C ASP A 118 -3.76 11.54 11.06
N PRO A 119 -2.60 11.10 11.59
CA PRO A 119 -2.48 10.68 12.98
C PRO A 119 -2.76 11.80 14.00
N SER A 120 -2.71 13.06 13.58
CA SER A 120 -2.93 14.23 14.41
C SER A 120 -4.39 14.70 14.41
N GLU A 121 -5.20 14.22 13.47
CA GLU A 121 -6.58 14.66 13.32
C GLU A 121 -7.51 13.94 14.28
N HIS A 122 -8.23 14.72 15.08
CA HIS A 122 -9.26 14.24 15.99
C HIS A 122 -10.62 14.75 15.51
N VAL A 123 -11.42 13.87 14.92
CA VAL A 123 -12.76 14.22 14.43
C VAL A 123 -13.69 14.45 15.63
N ILE A 124 -13.93 15.72 15.97
CA ILE A 124 -14.96 16.10 16.95
C ILE A 124 -16.30 16.20 16.21
N LYS A 125 -17.14 15.16 16.32
CA LYS A 125 -18.52 15.23 15.82
C LYS A 125 -19.35 16.04 16.81
N LEU A 126 -19.70 17.27 16.46
CA LEU A 126 -20.75 18.02 17.15
C LEU A 126 -22.09 17.44 16.71
N MET A 127 -22.80 16.78 17.63
CA MET A 127 -24.21 16.46 17.44
C MET A 127 -25.00 17.76 17.62
N LEU A 128 -25.53 18.30 16.52
CA LEU A 128 -26.57 19.34 16.53
C LEU A 128 -27.93 18.68 16.30
#